data_AF-A0A7C6S0J1-F1
#
_entry.id   AF-A0A7C6S0J1-F1
#
_cell.length_a   1.000
_cell.length_b   1.000
_cell.length_c   1.000
_cell.angle_alpha   90.00
_cell.angle_beta   90.00
_cell.angle_gamma   90.00
#
_symmetry.space_group_name_H-M   'P 1'
#
loop_
_entity.id
_entity.type
_entity.pdbx_description
1 polymer ?
#
loop_
_entity_poly.entity_id
_entity_poly.type
_entity_poly.pdbx_seq_one_letter_code
_entity_poly.pdbx_strand_id
1 'polypeptide(L)' 'MARLNDTNVALAREIIGRYPRPKSALIPLLHLAQEQDGWVTDEAMAHIGELVGCSSAEVLGTC' A
#
# COMPACT_ATOMS: atom_id res chain seq x y z
N MET A 1 -3.16 3.94 15.01
CA MET A 1 -2.32 2.75 14.69
C MET A 1 -2.49 2.56 13.20
N ALA A 2 -1.39 2.67 12.47
CA ALA A 2 -1.26 3.65 11.39
C ALA A 2 -0.57 3.14 10.13
N ARG A 3 0.00 1.95 10.16
CA ARG A 3 0.88 1.45 9.10
C ARG A 3 0.73 -0.06 9.01
N LEU A 4 1.01 -0.61 7.84
CA LEU A 4 1.22 -2.05 7.68
C LEU A 4 2.22 -2.54 8.75
N ASN A 5 1.88 -3.64 9.42
CA ASN A 5 2.78 -4.33 10.34
C ASN A 5 3.97 -4.96 9.58
N ASP A 6 5.00 -5.39 10.30
CA ASP A 6 6.25 -5.87 9.68
C ASP A 6 6.03 -7.06 8.72
N THR A 7 5.11 -7.98 9.06
CA THR A 7 4.72 -9.10 8.19
C THR A 7 4.11 -8.62 6.88
N ASN A 8 3.17 -7.67 6.97
CA ASN A 8 2.49 -7.11 5.82
C ASN A 8 3.41 -6.20 4.99
N VAL A 9 4.43 -5.57 5.58
CA VAL A 9 5.46 -4.85 4.82
C VAL A 9 6.30 -5.80 3.97
N ALA A 10 6.67 -6.97 4.51
CA ALA A 10 7.39 -7.98 3.73
C ALA A 10 6.54 -8.47 2.55
N LEU A 11 5.27 -8.80 2.80
CA LEU A 11 4.33 -9.23 1.75
C LEU A 11 4.08 -8.11 0.73
N ALA A 12 3.93 -6.86 1.17
CA ALA A 12 3.76 -5.71 0.30
C ALA A 12 4.91 -5.58 -0.70
N ARG A 13 6.16 -5.75 -0.23
CA ARG A 13 7.36 -5.72 -1.10
C ARG A 13 7.35 -6.85 -2.13
N GLU A 14 6.93 -8.05 -1.74
CA GLU A 14 6.76 -9.16 -2.68
C GLU A 14 5.69 -8.86 -3.73
N ILE A 15 4.53 -8.33 -3.31
CA ILE A 15 3.44 -7.94 -4.21
C ILE A 15 3.95 -6.89 -5.21
N ILE A 16 4.66 -5.85 -4.74
CA ILE A 16 5.24 -4.81 -5.60
C ILE A 16 6.18 -5.42 -6.63
N GLY A 17 7.03 -6.36 -6.24
CA GLY A 17 7.98 -7.04 -7.12
C GLY A 17 7.34 -7.88 -8.24
N ARG A 18 6.05 -8.24 -8.12
CA ARG A 18 5.31 -8.98 -9.16
C ARG A 18 4.87 -8.09 -10.32
N TYR A 19 4.93 -6.77 -10.17
CA TYR A 19 4.49 -5.83 -11.19
C TYR A 19 5.68 -5.13 -11.85
N PRO A 20 5.67 -4.96 -13.19
CA PRO A 20 6.70 -4.20 -13.89
C PRO A 20 6.68 -2.69 -13.54
N ARG A 21 5.57 -2.21 -12.99
CA ARG A 21 5.42 -0.84 -12.47
C ARG A 21 4.94 -0.93 -11.02
N PRO A 22 5.67 -0.40 -10.03
CA PRO A 22 5.28 -0.46 -8.61
C PRO A 22 3.88 0.10 -8.33
N LYS A 23 3.47 1.17 -9.03
CA LYS A 23 2.13 1.77 -8.93
C LYS A 23 1.00 0.77 -9.25
N SER A 24 1.25 -0.23 -10.08
CA SER A 24 0.24 -1.26 -10.41
C SER A 24 -0.09 -2.18 -9.22
N ALA A 25 0.74 -2.18 -8.17
CA ALA A 25 0.48 -2.89 -6.93
C ALA A 25 -0.49 -2.16 -5.98
N LEU A 26 -0.99 -0.96 -6.31
CA LEU A 26 -1.84 -0.17 -5.41
C LEU A 26 -3.06 -0.92 -4.89
N ILE A 27 -3.87 -1.51 -5.78
CA ILE A 27 -5.09 -2.25 -5.39
C ILE A 27 -4.78 -3.41 -4.43
N PRO A 28 -3.84 -4.33 -4.73
CA PRO A 28 -3.55 -5.42 -3.81
C PRO A 28 -2.93 -4.95 -2.49
N LEU A 29 -2.18 -3.84 -2.48
CA LEU A 29 -1.66 -3.24 -1.24
C LEU A 29 -2.77 -2.62 -0.38
N LEU A 30 -3.76 -1.97 -1.00
CA LEU A 30 -4.93 -1.43 -0.30
C LEU A 30 -5.78 -2.54 0.30
N HIS A 31 -5.98 -3.65 -0.42
CA HIS A 31 -6.63 -4.84 0.15
C HIS A 31 -5.86 -5.39 1.35
N LEU A 32 -4.52 -5.44 1.30
CA LEU A 32 -3.70 -5.90 2.42
C LEU A 32 -3.86 -5.00 3.66
N ALA A 33 -3.94 -3.68 3.49
CA ALA A 33 -4.23 -2.76 4.59
C ALA A 33 -5.65 -2.96 5.15
N GLN A 34 -6.64 -3.16 4.29
CA GLN A 34 -8.01 -3.44 4.70
C GLN A 34 -8.14 -4.76 5.46
N GLU A 35 -7.42 -5.81 5.06
CA GLU A 35 -7.39 -7.10 5.77
C GLU A 35 -6.78 -6.98 7.18
N GLN A 36 -5.82 -6.07 7.36
CA GLN A 36 -5.18 -5.84 8.65
C GLN A 36 -6.11 -5.12 9.64
N ASP A 37 -6.70 -4.00 9.22
CA ASP A 37 -7.38 -3.06 10.12
C ASP A 37 -8.90 -3.04 9.95
N GLY A 38 -9.45 -3.82 9.01
CA GLY A 38 -10.88 -3.87 8.67
C GLY A 38 -11.35 -2.74 7.75
N TRP A 39 -10.54 -1.70 7.58
CA TRP A 39 -10.74 -0.58 6.65
C TRP A 39 -9.39 -0.02 6.22
N VAL A 40 -9.37 0.74 5.13
CA VAL A 40 -8.17 1.45 4.68
C VAL A 40 -8.09 2.80 5.40
N THR A 41 -7.02 3.01 6.18
CA THR A 41 -6.76 4.29 6.86
C THR A 41 -5.93 5.23 5.99
N ASP A 42 -6.05 6.53 6.23
CA ASP A 42 -5.20 7.54 5.55
C ASP A 42 -3.71 7.29 5.78
N GLU A 43 -3.34 6.86 6.98
CA GLU A 43 -1.95 6.53 7.33
C GLU A 43 -1.47 5.28 6.57
N ALA A 44 -2.32 4.26 6.37
CA ALA A 44 -2.00 3.10 5.54
C ALA A 44 -1.86 3.49 4.06
N MET A 45 -2.71 4.36 3.53
CA MET A 45 -2.58 4.88 2.16
C MET A 45 -1.28 5.65 1.96
N ALA A 46 -0.93 6.51 2.92
CA ALA A 46 0.33 7.26 2.90
C ALA A 46 1.54 6.29 2.90
N HIS A 47 1.52 5.28 3.77
CA HIS A 47 2.59 4.29 3.84
C HIS A 47 2.68 3.43 2.57
N ILE A 48 1.55 3.04 1.97
CA ILE A 48 1.55 2.34 0.67
C ILE A 48 2.15 3.22 -0.42
N GLY A 49 1.86 4.53 -0.43
CA GLY A 49 2.47 5.50 -1.32
C GLY A 49 4.00 5.53 -1.20
N GLU A 50 4.52 5.56 0.02
CA GLU A 50 5.96 5.46 0.30
C GLU A 50 6.56 4.16 -0.26
N LEU A 51 5.87 3.03 -0.12
CA LEU A 51 6.34 1.72 -0.59
C LEU A 51 6.39 1.60 -2.12
N VAL A 52 5.42 2.17 -2.84
CA VAL A 52 5.39 2.12 -4.32
C VAL A 52 6.20 3.24 -4.97
N GLY A 53 6.78 4.16 -4.17
CA GLY A 53 7.54 5.30 -4.66
C GLY A 53 6.68 6.34 -5.39
N CYS A 54 5.37 6.40 -5.09
CA CYS A 54 4.48 7.44 -5.58
C CYS A 54 4.25 8.49 -4.49
N SER A 55 4.07 9.75 -4.88
CA SER A 55 3.70 10.78 -3.90
C SER A 55 2.31 10.47 -3.31
N SER A 56 2.07 10.82 -2.05
CA SER A 56 0.76 10.65 -1.41
C SER A 56 -0.38 11.29 -2.21
N ALA A 57 -0.07 12.38 -2.93
CA ALA A 57 -0.99 13.06 -3.85
C ALA A 57 -1.39 12.20 -5.06
N GLU A 58 -0.48 11.38 -5.59
CA GLU A 58 -0.79 10.45 -6.70
C GLU A 58 -1.57 9.22 -6.24
N VAL A 59 -1.42 8.82 -4.98
CA VAL A 59 -2.23 7.75 -4.37
C VAL A 59 -3.66 8.22 -4.20
N LEU A 60 -3.86 9.40 -3.59
CA LEU A 60 -5.18 10.00 -3.37
C LEU A 60 -5.95 10.30 -4.68
N GLY A 61 -5.24 10.58 -5.78
CA GLY A 61 -5.88 10.80 -7.08
C GLY A 61 -6.27 9.54 -7.85
N THR A 62 -5.85 8.35 -7.39
CA THR A 62 -6.09 7.07 -8.06
C THR A 62 -7.23 6.25 -7.41
N CYS A 63 -7.54 6.51 -6.14
CA CYS A 63 -8.59 5.84 -5.37
C CYS A 63 -9.90 6.61 -5.35
#